data_AF-A0A9D7DF55-F1
#
_entry.id   AF-A0A9D7DF55-F1
#
_cell.length_a   1.000
_cell.length_b   1.000
_cell.length_c   1.000
_cell.angle_alpha   90.00
_cell.angle_beta   90.00
_cell.angle_gamma   90.00
#
_symmetry.space_group_name_H-M   'P 1'
#
loop_
_entity.id
_entity.type
_entity.pdbx_description
1 polymer ?
#
loop_
_entity_poly.entity_id
_entity_poly.type
_entity_poly.pdbx_seq_one_letter_code
_entity_poly.pdbx_strand_id
1 'polypeptide(L)'
;MDFVGEQGDERIHYLKVDTEGHELAVLKGAHEMIEQGKVDFIQFEFGECHLDSRVYFRDLFTFLSPRYLVHRILPDGIWPLPTYAPDLEVFHTANYLAIKR
;
A
#
# COMPACT_ATOMS: atom_id res chain seq x y z
N MET A 1 -0.41 -0.52 -18.20
CA MET A 1 0.84 -1.29 -18.12
C MET A 1 0.44 -2.65 -17.58
N ASP A 2 0.41 -3.65 -18.46
CA ASP A 2 -0.05 -4.99 -18.14
C ASP A 2 1.16 -5.88 -17.88
N PHE A 3 1.20 -6.52 -16.71
CA PHE A 3 1.92 -7.78 -16.53
C PHE A 3 1.29 -8.55 -15.37
N VAL A 4 0.42 -9.50 -15.70
CA VAL A 4 0.10 -10.63 -14.83
C VAL A 4 0.40 -11.86 -15.67
N GLY A 5 1.47 -12.56 -15.29
CA GLY A 5 1.86 -13.82 -15.88
C GLY A 5 0.77 -14.86 -15.64
N GLU A 6 0.40 -15.56 -16.71
CA GLU A 6 -0.28 -16.84 -16.59
C GLU A 6 0.72 -17.89 -16.07
N GLN A 7 0.22 -18.77 -15.20
CA GLN A 7 0.79 -20.06 -14.73
C GLN A 7 1.54 -20.06 -13.39
N GLY A 8 0.90 -20.64 -12.37
CA GLY A 8 1.51 -21.10 -11.12
C GLY A 8 0.94 -20.42 -9.88
N ASP A 9 1.07 -21.06 -8.71
CA ASP A 9 0.91 -20.42 -7.40
C ASP A 9 1.98 -19.34 -7.18
N GLU A 10 2.04 -18.33 -8.05
CA GLU A 10 3.03 -17.27 -8.00
C GLU A 10 2.67 -16.33 -6.84
N ARG A 11 3.43 -16.52 -5.76
CA ARG A 11 3.46 -15.64 -4.62
C ARG A 11 4.39 -14.48 -4.92
N ILE A 12 3.89 -13.26 -4.75
CA ILE A 12 4.69 -12.04 -4.81
C ILE A 12 5.23 -11.80 -3.40
N HIS A 13 6.52 -11.98 -3.21
CA HIS A 13 7.14 -11.61 -1.94
C HIS A 13 7.10 -10.10 -1.73
N TYR A 14 7.34 -9.30 -2.76
CA TYR A 14 7.41 -7.85 -2.64
C TYR A 14 6.73 -7.15 -3.81
N LEU A 15 5.70 -6.34 -3.51
CA LEU A 15 5.00 -5.49 -4.45
C LEU A 15 5.32 -4.02 -4.15
N LYS A 16 6.00 -3.34 -5.07
CA LYS A 16 6.15 -1.88 -5.02
C LYS A 16 5.04 -1.23 -5.87
N VAL A 17 4.30 -0.30 -5.28
CA VAL A 17 3.29 0.52 -5.94
C VAL A 17 3.75 1.97 -5.91
N ASP A 18 3.98 2.54 -7.07
CA ASP A 18 4.56 3.87 -7.25
C ASP A 18 3.88 4.48 -8.50
N THR A 19 2.75 5.16 -8.28
CA THR A 19 1.83 5.53 -9.38
C THR A 19 1.32 6.96 -9.27
N GLU A 20 2.11 7.84 -8.65
CA GLU A 20 1.86 9.28 -8.58
C GLU A 20 0.41 9.59 -8.14
N GLY A 21 -0.06 8.99 -7.04
CA GLY A 21 -1.40 9.23 -6.49
C GLY A 21 -2.47 8.19 -6.86
N HIS A 22 -2.14 7.20 -7.70
CA HIS A 22 -3.06 6.13 -8.12
C HIS A 22 -2.85 4.81 -7.36
N GLU A 23 -2.18 4.85 -6.21
CA GLU A 23 -1.78 3.67 -5.44
C GLU A 23 -3.00 2.84 -5.07
N LEU A 24 -4.07 3.49 -4.59
CA LEU A 24 -5.31 2.80 -4.24
C LEU A 24 -5.97 2.11 -5.43
N ALA A 25 -5.88 2.67 -6.64
CA ALA A 25 -6.44 2.05 -7.84
C ALA A 25 -5.67 0.78 -8.22
N VAL A 26 -4.34 0.80 -8.14
CA VAL A 26 -3.49 -0.38 -8.35
C VAL A 26 -3.78 -1.46 -7.32
N LEU A 27 -3.87 -1.09 -6.04
CA LEU A 27 -4.19 -2.02 -4.96
C LEU A 27 -5.56 -2.69 -5.15
N LYS A 28 -6.56 -1.92 -5.61
CA LYS A 28 -7.88 -2.48 -5.98
C LYS A 28 -7.79 -3.42 -7.18
N GLY A 29 -6.95 -3.12 -8.18
CA GLY A 29 -6.67 -4.03 -9.29
C GLY A 29 -6.00 -5.34 -8.84
N ALA A 30 -5.16 -5.29 -7.81
CA ALA A 30 -4.51 -6.45 -7.21
C ALA A 30 -5.33 -7.13 -6.09
N HIS A 31 -6.60 -6.74 -5.91
CA HIS A 31 -7.43 -7.18 -4.78
C HIS A 31 -7.50 -8.71 -4.65
N GLU A 32 -7.71 -9.46 -5.74
CA GLU A 32 -7.79 -10.92 -5.68
C GLU A 32 -6.52 -11.57 -5.15
N MET A 33 -5.33 -11.08 -5.54
CA MET A 33 -4.06 -11.60 -5.06
C MET A 33 -3.84 -11.27 -3.57
N ILE A 34 -4.22 -10.05 -3.17
CA ILE A 34 -4.15 -9.58 -1.79
C ILE A 34 -5.10 -10.39 -0.89
N GLU A 35 -6.32 -10.65 -1.34
CA GLU A 35 -7.32 -11.47 -0.64
C GLU A 35 -6.88 -12.93 -0.51
N GLN A 36 -6.25 -13.48 -1.54
CA GLN A 36 -5.68 -14.83 -1.53
C GLN A 36 -4.39 -14.93 -0.70
N GLY A 37 -3.90 -13.81 -0.12
CA GLY A 37 -2.68 -13.78 0.68
C GLY A 37 -1.40 -14.07 -0.12
N LYS A 38 -1.44 -13.85 -1.45
CA LYS A 38 -0.33 -14.09 -2.38
C LYS A 38 0.71 -12.98 -2.39
N VAL A 39 0.49 -11.88 -1.67
CA VAL A 39 1.44 -10.76 -1.57
C VAL A 39 1.93 -10.65 -0.13
N ASP A 40 3.24 -10.72 0.12
CA ASP A 40 3.78 -10.67 1.49
C ASP A 40 4.05 -9.24 1.98
N PHE A 41 4.65 -8.44 1.12
CA PHE A 41 5.02 -7.05 1.40
C PHE A 41 4.48 -6.13 0.31
N ILE A 42 3.88 -5.02 0.71
CA ILE A 42 3.40 -3.97 -0.19
C ILE A 42 4.06 -2.66 0.22
N GLN A 43 4.94 -2.11 -0.61
CA GLN A 43 5.44 -0.75 -0.46
C GLN A 43 4.60 0.20 -1.31
N PHE A 44 4.22 1.34 -0.73
CA PHE A 44 3.52 2.39 -1.45
C PHE A 44 3.97 3.77 -0.96
N GLU A 45 3.79 4.79 -1.81
CA GLU A 45 3.99 6.17 -1.43
C GLU A 45 2.66 6.85 -1.12
N PHE A 46 2.68 7.81 -0.20
CA PHE A 46 1.58 8.73 0.02
C PHE A 46 2.15 10.14 0.13
N GLY A 47 1.50 11.12 -0.51
CA GLY A 47 2.05 12.47 -0.64
C GLY A 47 1.19 13.37 -1.51
N GLU A 48 1.78 14.46 -2.01
CA GLU A 48 1.08 15.56 -2.69
C GLU A 48 0.21 15.11 -3.87
N CYS A 49 0.67 14.16 -4.69
CA CYS A 49 -0.08 13.64 -5.84
C CYS A 49 -1.46 13.05 -5.48
N HIS A 50 -1.64 12.64 -4.22
CA HIS A 50 -2.92 12.12 -3.74
C HIS A 50 -4.00 13.19 -3.58
N LEU A 51 -3.62 14.48 -3.54
CA LEU A 51 -4.57 15.59 -3.56
C LEU A 51 -5.34 15.63 -4.89
N ASP A 52 -4.65 15.39 -5.99
CA ASP A 52 -5.24 15.40 -7.34
C ASP A 52 -6.17 14.20 -7.55
N SER A 53 -5.76 13.02 -7.07
CA SER A 53 -6.57 11.80 -7.15
C SER A 53 -7.69 11.73 -6.11
N ARG A 54 -7.71 12.67 -5.15
CA ARG A 54 -8.66 12.73 -4.01
C ARG A 54 -8.67 11.45 -3.18
N VAL A 55 -7.50 10.82 -3.04
CA VAL A 55 -7.29 9.66 -2.20
C VAL A 55 -6.66 10.12 -0.89
N TYR A 56 -7.23 9.70 0.23
CA TYR A 56 -6.71 10.03 1.56
C TYR A 56 -5.87 8.88 2.10
N PHE A 57 -4.97 9.15 3.06
CA PHE A 57 -4.20 8.10 3.70
C PHE A 57 -5.13 7.06 4.36
N ARG A 58 -6.25 7.54 4.92
CA ARG A 58 -7.33 6.70 5.43
C ARG A 58 -7.80 5.64 4.46
N ASP A 59 -7.91 5.94 3.17
CA ASP A 59 -8.45 5.01 2.18
C ASP A 59 -7.49 3.84 1.95
N LEU A 60 -6.20 4.15 1.81
CA LEU A 60 -5.11 3.16 1.72
C LEU A 60 -5.04 2.31 2.99
N PHE A 61 -5.06 2.95 4.16
CA PHE A 61 -5.01 2.27 5.45
C PHE A 61 -6.21 1.34 5.65
N THR A 62 -7.42 1.82 5.34
CA THR A 62 -8.66 1.04 5.48
C THR A 62 -8.66 -0.17 4.54
N PHE A 63 -8.12 -0.02 3.33
CA PHE A 63 -8.00 -1.13 2.38
C PHE A 63 -7.00 -2.20 2.85
N LEU A 64 -5.85 -1.80 3.38
CA LEU A 64 -4.75 -2.72 3.72
C LEU A 64 -4.84 -3.31 5.13
N SER A 65 -5.28 -2.54 6.11
CA SER A 65 -5.28 -2.92 7.54
C SER A 65 -6.04 -4.20 7.91
N PRO A 66 -7.05 -4.70 7.16
CA PRO A 66 -7.67 -5.99 7.46
C PRO A 66 -6.72 -7.18 7.36
N ARG A 67 -5.72 -7.12 6.47
CA ARG A 67 -4.79 -8.24 6.19
C ARG A 67 -3.32 -7.90 6.40
N TYR A 68 -2.99 -6.62 6.53
CA TYR A 68 -1.62 -6.15 6.68
C TYR A 68 -1.47 -5.30 7.94
N LEU A 69 -0.24 -5.26 8.43
CA LEU A 69 0.26 -4.30 9.40
C LEU A 69 0.92 -3.17 8.62
N VAL A 70 0.36 -1.96 8.71
CA VAL A 70 0.87 -0.79 7.99
C VAL A 70 1.95 -0.11 8.82
N HIS A 71 3.06 0.23 8.18
CA HIS A 71 4.20 0.91 8.78
C HIS A 71 4.59 2.10 7.93
N ARG A 72 5.15 3.13 8.56
CA ARG A 72 5.88 4.20 7.87
C ARG A 72 7.35 3.82 7.79
N ILE A 73 7.96 4.00 6.63
CA ILE A 73 9.41 3.88 6.46
C ILE A 73 10.05 5.21 6.87
N LEU A 74 11.00 5.14 7.80
CA LEU A 74 11.80 6.24 8.32
C LEU A 74 13.28 6.00 7.99
N PRO A 75 14.14 7.04 8.05
CA PRO A 75 15.58 6.88 7.78
C PRO A 75 16.28 5.84 8.68
N ASP A 76 15.77 5.62 9.90
CA ASP A 76 16.33 4.76 10.93
C ASP A 76 15.52 3.47 11.17
N GLY A 77 14.47 3.20 10.39
CA GLY A 77 13.71 1.95 10.51
C GLY A 77 12.28 2.02 9.98
N ILE A 78 11.45 1.07 10.44
CA ILE A 78 10.02 1.02 10.15
C ILE A 78 9.22 1.29 11.42
N TRP A 79 8.30 2.25 11.34
CA TRP A 79 7.45 2.66 12.45
C TRP A 79 6.03 2.12 12.27
N PRO A 80 5.50 1.30 13.19
CA PRO A 80 4.16 0.72 13.05
C PRO A 80 3.06 1.78 13.20
N LEU A 81 2.02 1.65 12.39
CA LEU A 81 0.79 2.44 12.47
C LEU A 81 -0.35 1.51 12.91
N PRO A 82 -0.57 1.33 14.23
CA PRO A 82 -1.51 0.35 14.73
C PRO A 82 -2.97 0.71 14.39
N THR A 83 -3.26 2.00 14.27
CA THR A 83 -4.58 2.53 13.93
C THR A 83 -4.44 3.76 13.05
N TYR A 84 -5.45 4.01 12.22
CA TYR A 84 -5.60 5.28 11.53
C TYR A 84 -5.85 6.42 12.54
N ALA A 85 -5.26 7.59 12.27
CA ALA A 85 -5.56 8.86 12.93
C ALA A 85 -5.57 9.98 11.88
N PRO A 86 -6.41 11.03 12.03
CA PRO A 86 -6.43 12.16 11.09
C PRO A 86 -5.07 12.85 10.89
N ASP A 87 -4.19 12.81 11.89
CA ASP A 87 -2.83 13.38 11.81
C ASP A 87 -1.92 12.66 10.80
N LEU A 88 -2.36 11.51 10.26
CA LEU A 88 -1.67 10.78 9.20
C LEU A 88 -1.97 11.33 7.80
N GLU A 89 -2.91 12.26 7.67
CA GLU A 89 -3.23 12.96 6.41
C GLU A 89 -2.18 14.04 6.10
N VAL A 90 -0.91 13.62 6.04
CA VAL A 90 0.23 14.46 5.70
C VAL A 90 0.54 14.26 4.22
N PHE A 91 0.09 15.21 3.39
CA PHE A 91 0.35 15.24 1.95
C PHE A 91 1.76 15.73 1.64
N HIS A 92 2.75 15.08 2.23
CA HIS A 92 4.16 15.22 1.88
C HIS A 92 4.69 13.83 1.63
N THR A 93 5.41 13.65 0.52
CA THR A 93 5.83 12.31 0.07
C THR A 93 6.54 11.55 1.17
N ALA A 94 5.95 10.42 1.54
CA ALA A 94 6.48 9.49 2.52
C ALA A 94 6.25 8.06 2.02
N ASN A 95 7.19 7.19 2.37
CA ASN A 95 7.16 5.79 2.01
C ASN A 95 6.53 4.96 3.13
N TYR A 96 5.69 4.01 2.76
CA TYR A 96 4.98 3.12 3.68
C TYR A 96 5.18 1.67 3.27
N LEU A 97 5.10 0.78 4.26
CA LEU A 97 5.23 -0.66 4.10
C LEU A 97 4.05 -1.36 4.78
N ALA A 98 3.28 -2.12 4.03
CA ALA A 98 2.27 -3.03 4.56
C ALA A 98 2.87 -4.45 4.59
N ILE A 99 2.88 -5.06 5.77
CA ILE A 99 3.40 -6.42 6.01
C ILE A 99 2.23 -7.35 6.25
N LYS A 100 2.11 -8.45 5.51
CA LYS A 100 1.03 -9.42 5.68
C LYS A 100 1.00 -9.97 7.10
N ARG A 101 -0.21 -10.10 7.68
CA ARG A 101 -0.45 -10.73 8.99
C ARG A 101 -0.23 -12.24 8.97
#